data_AF-A0A2E9K2I8-F1
#
_entry.id   AF-A0A2E9K2I8-F1
#
_cell.length_a   1.000
_cell.length_b   1.000
_cell.length_c   1.000
_cell.angle_alpha   90.00
_cell.angle_beta   90.00
_cell.angle_gamma   90.00
#
_symmetry.space_group_name_H-M   'P 1'
#
loop_
_entity.id
_entity.type
_entity.pdbx_description
1 polymer ?
#
loop_
_entity_poly.entity_id
_entity_poly.type
_entity_poly.pdbx_seq_one_letter_code
_entity_poly.pdbx_strand_id
1 'polypeptide(L)'
;MVQLDQLGSYVYALVDPYQNDKIFYVGMAGPKFDNRTNMRPTEHFSFLGKREPVSEKEVYIQRMIDSGKKPEELIHIIRHHLRGPDEAFSVEAALIDALGIDNLTNMKKGKDDSQRSRMAWSELDIRFGTKYVEWEELQTFARTQGIRITLLHLKDSYRPNLKPYELYEATRGYWKIGKYKAAMDKPTIAIACVGDAILEAYRVVMWLPFGEVFSSRYDDAILEKIKGKAVLSEKALIKKEFVGQLAKNSEFPYRRYRIKKDGELLKWPENPVKHIE
;
A
#
# COMPACT_ATOMS: atom_id res chain seq x y z
N MET A 1 12.59 38.51 -10.44
CA MET A 1 13.09 37.22 -9.92
C MET A 1 12.49 37.01 -8.54
N VAL A 2 11.96 35.82 -8.25
CA VAL A 2 11.45 35.47 -6.92
C VAL A 2 12.63 35.13 -6.00
N GLN A 3 12.64 35.69 -4.79
CA GLN A 3 13.61 35.34 -3.74
C GLN A 3 13.13 34.07 -3.01
N LEU A 4 13.49 32.90 -3.54
CA LEU A 4 13.04 31.59 -3.03
C LEU A 4 13.48 31.31 -1.57
N ASP A 5 14.55 31.96 -1.12
CA ASP A 5 15.05 31.93 0.25
C ASP A 5 14.08 32.54 1.26
N GLN A 6 13.25 33.51 0.84
CA GLN A 6 12.23 34.10 1.71
C GLN A 6 11.06 33.16 1.99
N LEU A 7 10.89 32.08 1.21
CA LEU A 7 9.77 31.17 1.34
C LEU A 7 9.90 30.20 2.53
N GLY A 8 11.03 30.18 3.24
CA GLY A 8 11.29 29.20 4.30
C GLY A 8 11.26 27.77 3.75
N SER A 9 10.66 26.83 4.48
CA SER A 9 10.33 25.50 3.92
C SER A 9 9.02 25.58 3.13
N TYR A 10 8.94 24.96 1.96
CA TYR A 10 7.82 25.08 1.04
C TYR A 10 7.62 23.84 0.17
N VAL A 11 6.40 23.72 -0.38
CA VAL A 11 6.01 22.72 -1.36
C VAL A 11 5.61 23.43 -2.66
N TYR A 12 6.10 22.91 -3.78
CA TYR A 12 5.84 23.40 -5.13
C TYR A 12 5.32 22.26 -6.01
N ALA A 13 4.71 22.64 -7.12
CA ALA A 13 4.26 21.74 -8.16
C ALA A 13 4.78 22.18 -9.52
N LEU A 14 4.92 21.23 -10.45
CA LEU A 14 4.97 21.54 -11.87
C LEU A 14 3.59 21.29 -12.49
N VAL A 15 3.12 22.24 -13.29
CA VAL A 15 1.77 22.21 -13.89
C VAL A 15 1.81 22.23 -15.41
N ASP A 16 0.83 21.57 -16.02
CA ASP A 16 0.54 21.70 -17.44
C ASP A 16 -0.56 22.78 -17.62
N PRO A 17 -0.19 23.98 -18.09
CA PRO A 17 -1.14 25.08 -18.29
C PRO A 17 -2.13 24.82 -19.43
N TYR A 18 -1.86 23.86 -20.32
CA TYR A 18 -2.78 23.47 -21.39
C TYR A 18 -3.87 22.51 -20.89
N GLN A 19 -3.71 21.96 -19.69
CA GLN A 19 -4.68 21.07 -19.05
C GLN A 19 -5.23 21.68 -17.76
N ASN A 20 -5.62 22.96 -17.80
CA ASN A 20 -6.20 23.67 -16.65
C ASN A 20 -5.30 23.57 -15.40
N ASP A 21 -4.03 23.90 -15.59
CA ASP A 21 -2.97 23.82 -14.58
C ASP A 21 -2.86 22.45 -13.89
N LYS A 22 -3.05 21.37 -14.67
CA LYS A 22 -2.93 20.01 -14.15
C LYS A 22 -1.55 19.79 -13.54
N ILE A 23 -1.53 19.49 -12.25
CA ILE A 23 -0.30 19.12 -11.54
C ILE A 23 0.19 17.77 -12.05
N PHE A 24 1.42 17.72 -12.55
CA PHE A 24 2.08 16.48 -13.00
C PHE A 24 3.35 16.14 -12.20
N TYR A 25 3.75 17.00 -11.27
CA TYR A 25 4.85 16.76 -10.34
C TYR A 25 4.65 17.56 -9.07
N VAL A 26 5.00 17.00 -7.92
CA VAL A 26 5.02 17.69 -6.62
C VAL A 26 6.42 17.55 -6.03
N GLY A 27 6.95 18.62 -5.44
CA GLY A 27 8.24 18.61 -4.77
C GLY A 27 8.28 19.53 -3.56
N MET A 28 9.14 19.23 -2.59
CA MET A 28 9.46 20.16 -1.51
C MET A 28 10.86 20.77 -1.62
N ALA A 29 11.02 21.98 -1.09
CA ALA A 29 12.29 22.65 -0.93
C ALA A 29 12.30 23.48 0.35
N GLY A 30 13.49 23.91 0.77
CA GLY A 30 13.67 24.68 1.99
C GLY A 30 15.09 25.19 2.11
N PRO A 31 15.43 25.88 3.21
CA PRO A 31 16.76 26.44 3.41
C PRO A 31 17.85 25.36 3.33
N LYS A 32 18.97 25.66 2.65
CA LYS A 32 20.16 24.80 2.64
C LYS A 32 21.03 25.12 3.86
N PHE A 33 21.75 24.13 4.38
CA PHE A 33 22.67 24.30 5.52
C PHE A 33 23.83 25.26 5.24
N ASP A 34 24.15 25.48 3.96
CA ASP A 34 25.24 26.35 3.50
C ASP A 34 24.78 27.77 3.15
N ASN A 35 23.57 28.15 3.56
CA ASN A 35 22.93 29.44 3.27
C ASN A 35 22.74 29.77 1.78
N ARG A 36 22.97 28.81 0.86
CA ARG A 36 22.66 29.01 -0.56
C ARG A 36 21.16 28.90 -0.81
N THR A 37 20.66 29.70 -1.74
CA THR A 37 19.27 29.60 -2.20
C THR A 37 19.00 28.20 -2.75
N ASN A 38 17.89 27.61 -2.33
CA ASN A 38 17.46 26.32 -2.82
C ASN A 38 16.70 26.47 -4.14
N MET A 39 17.42 26.28 -5.25
CA MET A 39 16.91 26.44 -6.62
C MET A 39 16.19 25.20 -7.15
N ARG A 40 15.90 24.21 -6.31
CA ARG A 40 15.30 22.92 -6.70
C ARG A 40 14.09 23.02 -7.65
N PRO A 41 13.14 23.96 -7.49
CA PRO A 41 12.03 24.10 -8.46
C PRO A 41 12.51 24.40 -9.89
N THR A 42 13.57 25.20 -10.03
CA THR A 42 14.15 25.59 -11.33
C THR A 42 15.15 24.57 -11.86
N GLU A 43 15.76 23.74 -11.01
CA GLU A 43 16.71 22.70 -11.41
C GLU A 43 16.07 21.64 -12.34
N HIS A 44 14.75 21.49 -12.31
CA HIS A 44 13.98 20.65 -13.23
C HIS A 44 14.15 21.01 -14.72
N PHE A 45 14.55 22.24 -15.02
CA PHE A 45 14.71 22.78 -16.37
C PHE A 45 16.17 22.86 -16.81
N SER A 46 17.10 22.40 -15.97
CA SER A 46 18.55 22.55 -16.19
C SER A 46 19.10 21.83 -17.43
N PHE A 47 18.33 20.89 -18.00
CA PHE A 47 18.65 20.13 -19.21
C PHE A 47 18.36 20.89 -20.51
N LEU A 48 17.46 21.89 -20.48
CA LEU A 48 17.03 22.63 -21.65
C LEU A 48 18.22 23.26 -22.37
N GLY A 49 18.33 23.03 -23.68
CA GLY A 49 19.41 23.54 -24.52
C GLY A 49 20.80 22.95 -24.24
N LYS A 50 20.91 21.94 -23.37
CA LYS A 50 22.19 21.28 -23.02
C LYS A 50 22.26 19.83 -23.45
N ARG A 51 21.13 19.12 -23.41
CA ARG A 51 21.03 17.72 -23.84
C ARG A 51 19.59 17.34 -24.18
N GLU A 52 19.45 16.23 -24.86
CA GLU A 52 18.16 15.60 -25.10
C GLU A 52 17.48 15.17 -23.77
N PRO A 53 16.14 15.21 -23.70
CA PRO A 53 15.37 14.67 -22.58
C PRO A 53 15.64 13.17 -22.36
N VAL A 54 15.81 12.74 -21.11
CA VAL A 54 16.10 11.32 -20.77
C VAL A 54 14.99 10.66 -19.94
N SER A 55 13.93 11.38 -19.62
CA SER A 55 12.79 10.85 -18.85
C SER A 55 11.46 11.37 -19.39
N GLU A 56 10.37 10.66 -19.12
CA GLU A 56 9.02 11.09 -19.50
C GLU A 56 8.69 12.51 -19.00
N LYS A 57 9.13 12.84 -17.78
CA LYS A 57 8.98 14.18 -17.21
C LYS A 57 9.70 15.25 -18.04
N GLU A 58 10.95 15.00 -18.43
CA GLU A 58 11.73 15.95 -19.22
C GLU A 58 11.17 16.09 -20.64
N VAL A 59 10.72 14.99 -21.26
CA VAL A 59 10.01 15.03 -22.54
C VAL A 59 8.76 15.89 -22.42
N TYR A 60 8.01 15.74 -21.33
CA TYR A 60 6.80 16.50 -21.11
C TYR A 60 7.07 17.99 -20.89
N ILE A 61 8.10 18.33 -20.10
CA ILE A 61 8.59 19.70 -19.94
C ILE A 61 9.01 20.29 -21.29
N GLN A 62 9.86 19.58 -22.05
CA GLN A 62 10.37 20.05 -23.34
C GLN A 62 9.23 20.43 -24.30
N ARG A 63 8.19 19.58 -24.41
CA ARG A 63 7.01 19.87 -25.24
C ARG A 63 6.33 21.20 -24.91
N MET A 64 6.20 21.53 -23.62
CA MET A 64 5.57 22.79 -23.20
C MET A 64 6.47 23.99 -23.51
N ILE A 65 7.78 23.86 -23.33
CA ILE A 65 8.75 24.90 -23.68
C ILE A 65 8.78 25.15 -25.19
N ASP A 66 8.79 24.09 -26.00
CA ASP A 66 8.74 24.18 -27.47
C ASP A 66 7.44 24.84 -27.96
N SER A 67 6.36 24.71 -27.19
CA SER A 67 5.08 25.38 -27.42
C SER A 67 5.06 26.84 -26.95
N GLY A 68 6.20 27.39 -26.55
CA GLY A 68 6.37 28.81 -26.20
C GLY A 68 6.17 29.15 -24.72
N LYS A 69 6.02 28.16 -23.83
CA LYS A 69 5.97 28.41 -22.38
C LYS A 69 7.36 28.66 -21.80
N LYS A 70 7.42 29.54 -20.80
CA LYS A 70 8.65 29.77 -20.04
C LYS A 70 8.70 28.86 -18.81
N PRO A 71 9.88 28.40 -18.38
CA PRO A 71 10.03 27.55 -17.19
C PRO A 71 9.29 28.07 -15.95
N GLU A 72 9.28 29.38 -15.71
CA GLU A 72 8.64 29.98 -14.54
C GLU A 72 7.11 29.86 -14.58
N GLU A 73 6.49 29.78 -15.77
CA GLU A 73 5.04 29.57 -15.93
C GLU A 73 4.61 28.15 -15.53
N LEU A 74 5.54 27.19 -15.46
CA LEU A 74 5.25 25.81 -15.10
C LEU A 74 5.39 25.57 -13.60
N ILE A 75 5.95 26.51 -12.82
CA ILE A 75 6.24 26.33 -11.39
C ILE A 75 5.16 26.99 -10.55
N HIS A 76 4.38 26.20 -9.80
CA HIS A 76 3.40 26.71 -8.85
C HIS A 76 3.89 26.49 -7.41
N ILE A 77 3.94 27.54 -6.59
CA ILE A 77 4.19 27.39 -5.14
C ILE A 77 2.87 27.04 -4.47
N ILE A 78 2.77 25.83 -3.93
CA ILE A 78 1.53 25.31 -3.32
C ILE A 78 1.37 25.81 -1.88
N ARG A 79 2.46 25.77 -1.10
CA ARG A 79 2.47 26.22 0.29
C ARG A 79 3.88 26.64 0.68
N HIS A 80 4.02 27.76 1.38
CA HIS A 80 5.31 28.30 1.82
C HIS A 80 5.24 28.80 3.28
N HIS A 81 6.39 29.18 3.84
CA HIS A 81 6.60 29.49 5.26
C HIS A 81 6.21 28.33 6.20
N LEU A 82 6.48 27.09 5.79
CA LEU A 82 6.32 25.93 6.65
C LEU A 82 7.39 25.93 7.75
N ARG A 83 7.02 25.44 8.93
CA ARG A 83 7.82 25.43 10.17
C ARG A 83 9.15 24.71 10.00
N GLY A 84 9.24 23.77 9.06
CA GLY A 84 10.47 23.07 8.74
C GLY A 84 10.28 21.98 7.68
N PRO A 85 11.36 21.24 7.38
CA PRO A 85 11.35 20.18 6.38
C PRO A 85 10.32 19.08 6.65
N ASP A 86 10.05 18.73 7.90
CA ASP A 86 9.07 17.68 8.26
C ASP A 86 7.63 18.07 7.93
N GLU A 87 7.30 19.35 8.06
CA GLU A 87 5.98 19.86 7.67
C GLU A 87 5.85 19.94 6.14
N ALA A 88 6.91 20.40 5.45
CA ALA A 88 6.95 20.38 3.99
C ALA A 88 6.81 18.95 3.43
N PHE A 89 7.49 17.99 4.07
CA PHE A 89 7.38 16.58 3.74
C PHE A 89 5.94 16.06 3.93
N SER A 90 5.29 16.42 5.04
CA SER A 90 3.91 16.01 5.32
C SER A 90 2.92 16.59 4.30
N VAL A 91 3.10 17.85 3.88
CA VAL A 91 2.27 18.50 2.84
C VAL A 91 2.52 17.89 1.46
N GLU A 92 3.79 17.64 1.10
CA GLU A 92 4.15 16.96 -0.16
C GLU A 92 3.51 15.57 -0.23
N ALA A 93 3.62 14.78 0.83
CA ALA A 93 3.02 13.45 0.91
C ALA A 93 1.49 13.50 0.74
N ALA A 94 0.81 14.41 1.45
CA ALA A 94 -0.64 14.56 1.34
C ALA A 94 -1.11 14.95 -0.09
N LEU A 95 -0.35 15.80 -0.79
CA LEU A 95 -0.65 16.17 -2.18
C LEU A 95 -0.44 15.00 -3.14
N ILE A 96 0.67 14.26 -2.99
CA ILE A 96 0.94 13.06 -3.79
C ILE A 96 -0.16 12.02 -3.59
N ASP A 97 -0.58 11.81 -2.35
CA ASP A 97 -1.65 10.86 -2.00
C ASP A 97 -3.02 11.25 -2.58
N ALA A 98 -3.31 12.55 -2.62
CA ALA A 98 -4.56 13.10 -3.16
C ALA A 98 -4.60 13.03 -4.69
N LEU A 99 -3.49 13.37 -5.36
CA LEU A 99 -3.38 13.35 -6.82
C LEU A 99 -3.20 11.92 -7.35
N GLY A 100 -2.62 11.03 -6.56
CA GLY A 100 -2.26 9.67 -6.93
C GLY A 100 -0.95 9.62 -7.69
N ILE A 101 -0.02 8.75 -7.25
CA ILE A 101 1.32 8.65 -7.84
C ILE A 101 1.31 8.33 -9.33
N ASP A 102 0.32 7.56 -9.81
CA ASP A 102 0.20 7.19 -11.23
C ASP A 102 -0.17 8.38 -12.12
N ASN A 103 -0.66 9.48 -11.54
CA ASN A 103 -0.94 10.74 -12.23
C ASN A 103 0.24 11.74 -12.14
N LEU A 104 1.32 11.36 -11.46
CA LEU A 104 2.50 12.20 -11.24
C LEU A 104 3.74 11.56 -11.86
N THR A 105 4.66 12.40 -12.31
CA THR A 105 5.95 12.00 -12.88
C THR A 105 7.05 11.79 -11.81
N ASN A 106 6.67 11.76 -10.53
CA ASN A 106 7.58 11.58 -9.41
C ASN A 106 8.22 10.18 -9.45
N MET A 107 9.53 10.10 -9.73
CA MET A 107 10.25 8.81 -9.81
C MET A 107 10.35 8.04 -8.48
N LYS A 108 10.32 8.75 -7.36
CA LYS A 108 10.32 8.16 -6.01
C LYS A 108 9.01 8.55 -5.35
N LYS A 109 8.29 7.55 -4.83
CA LYS A 109 7.37 7.80 -3.71
C LYS A 109 8.17 8.56 -2.66
N GLY A 110 7.70 9.72 -2.20
CA GLY A 110 8.26 10.32 -0.99
C GLY A 110 8.36 9.24 0.08
N LYS A 111 9.38 9.28 0.95
CA LYS A 111 9.66 8.23 1.96
C LYS A 111 8.34 7.65 2.48
N ASP A 112 8.08 6.39 2.14
CA ASP A 112 6.77 5.76 2.22
C ASP A 112 6.35 5.62 3.70
N ASP A 113 5.77 6.68 4.29
CA ASP A 113 5.11 6.59 5.58
C ASP A 113 3.70 6.04 5.35
N SER A 114 3.66 4.74 5.00
CA SER A 114 2.42 3.97 4.81
C SER A 114 1.42 4.11 5.98
N GLN A 115 1.88 4.59 7.14
CA GLN A 115 1.04 4.86 8.31
C GLN A 115 0.18 6.12 8.15
N ARG A 116 0.60 7.08 7.34
CA ARG A 116 -0.04 8.40 7.14
C ARG A 116 -0.55 8.63 5.72
N SER A 117 -0.43 7.63 4.84
CA SER A 117 -0.95 7.74 3.49
C SER A 117 -2.48 7.89 3.45
N ARG A 118 -3.04 8.41 2.35
CA ARG A 118 -4.50 8.46 2.12
C ARG A 118 -5.14 7.09 2.36
N MET A 119 -6.16 7.05 3.22
CA MET A 119 -6.98 5.86 3.49
C MET A 119 -8.46 6.19 3.27
N ALA A 120 -9.22 5.23 2.75
CA ALA A 120 -10.68 5.35 2.71
C ALA A 120 -11.28 5.36 4.13
N TRP A 121 -12.43 6.00 4.31
CA TRP A 121 -13.12 6.03 5.61
C TRP A 121 -13.34 4.63 6.20
N SER A 122 -13.72 3.66 5.36
CA SER A 122 -13.91 2.27 5.78
C SER A 122 -12.63 1.62 6.32
N GLU A 123 -11.46 2.04 5.87
CA GLU A 123 -10.18 1.53 6.38
C GLU A 123 -9.81 2.18 7.71
N LEU A 124 -10.15 3.46 7.89
CA LEU A 124 -10.04 4.13 9.19
C LEU A 124 -10.97 3.49 10.22
N ASP A 125 -12.20 3.13 9.83
CA ASP A 125 -13.15 2.41 10.69
C ASP A 125 -12.62 1.03 11.12
N ILE A 126 -11.80 0.39 10.28
CA ILE A 126 -11.15 -0.87 10.65
C ILE A 126 -9.95 -0.61 11.58
N ARG A 127 -9.10 0.36 11.25
CA ARG A 127 -7.84 0.64 11.95
C ARG A 127 -8.04 1.28 13.32
N PHE A 128 -9.01 2.19 13.42
CA PHE A 128 -9.36 2.97 14.60
C PHE A 128 -10.74 2.58 15.15
N GLY A 129 -11.33 1.51 14.62
CA GLY A 129 -12.62 1.00 15.05
C GLY A 129 -12.64 0.64 16.52
N THR A 130 -13.85 0.73 17.09
CA THR A 130 -14.14 0.40 18.48
C THR A 130 -14.96 -0.88 18.62
N LYS A 131 -15.20 -1.59 17.51
CA LYS A 131 -15.83 -2.92 17.52
C LYS A 131 -14.77 -3.98 17.76
N TYR A 132 -14.95 -4.75 18.82
CA TYR A 132 -14.03 -5.79 19.23
C TYR A 132 -14.72 -7.14 19.29
N VAL A 133 -13.97 -8.20 18.97
CA VAL A 133 -14.34 -9.60 19.23
C VAL A 133 -13.23 -10.24 20.04
N GLU A 134 -13.59 -10.90 21.14
CA GLU A 134 -12.61 -11.62 21.95
C GLU A 134 -12.21 -12.94 21.27
N TRP A 135 -10.96 -13.37 21.48
CA TRP A 135 -10.43 -14.61 20.94
C TRP A 135 -11.27 -15.82 21.34
N GLU A 136 -11.73 -15.86 22.60
CA GLU A 136 -12.61 -16.91 23.13
C GLU A 136 -13.98 -16.90 22.45
N GLU A 137 -14.50 -15.73 22.09
CA GLU A 137 -15.74 -15.61 21.33
C GLU A 137 -15.57 -16.18 19.92
N LEU A 138 -14.45 -15.89 19.24
CA LEU A 138 -14.14 -16.52 17.94
C LEU A 138 -14.01 -18.05 18.04
N GLN A 139 -13.40 -18.55 19.13
CA GLN A 139 -13.31 -19.99 19.42
C GLN A 139 -14.70 -20.61 19.60
N THR A 140 -15.54 -19.97 20.40
CA THR A 140 -16.92 -20.42 20.65
C THR A 140 -17.72 -20.41 19.35
N PHE A 141 -17.66 -19.33 18.58
CA PHE A 141 -18.30 -19.23 17.27
C PHE A 141 -17.85 -20.33 16.31
N ALA A 142 -16.54 -20.56 16.17
CA ALA A 142 -15.99 -21.61 15.30
C ALA A 142 -16.52 -23.00 15.67
N ARG A 143 -16.58 -23.32 16.98
CA ARG A 143 -17.12 -24.59 17.49
C ARG A 143 -18.60 -24.74 17.22
N THR A 144 -19.40 -23.71 17.53
CA THR A 144 -20.85 -23.73 17.32
C THR A 144 -21.21 -23.89 15.84
N GLN A 145 -20.45 -23.26 14.94
CA GLN A 145 -20.66 -23.38 13.49
C GLN A 145 -20.02 -24.63 12.88
N GLY A 146 -19.21 -25.38 13.64
CA GLY A 146 -18.48 -26.55 13.14
C GLY A 146 -17.46 -26.20 12.06
N ILE A 147 -16.86 -25.00 12.10
CA ILE A 147 -15.92 -24.49 11.11
C ILE A 147 -14.51 -24.32 11.69
N ARG A 148 -13.54 -24.16 10.79
CA ARG A 148 -12.20 -23.64 11.10
C ARG A 148 -12.10 -22.20 10.66
N ILE A 149 -11.71 -21.31 11.56
CA ILE A 149 -11.28 -19.96 11.18
C ILE A 149 -9.76 -19.99 11.00
N THR A 150 -9.28 -19.58 9.84
CA THR A 150 -7.84 -19.44 9.54
C THR A 150 -7.51 -17.97 9.38
N LEU A 151 -6.89 -17.37 10.39
CA LEU A 151 -6.44 -15.98 10.35
C LEU A 151 -5.12 -15.89 9.58
N LEU A 152 -5.04 -14.95 8.64
CA LEU A 152 -3.92 -14.72 7.73
C LEU A 152 -3.45 -13.27 7.84
N HIS A 153 -2.28 -13.05 8.41
CA HIS A 153 -1.74 -11.73 8.67
C HIS A 153 -1.00 -11.17 7.46
N LEU A 154 -1.56 -10.12 6.84
CA LEU A 154 -1.04 -9.45 5.64
C LEU A 154 0.06 -8.42 5.97
N LYS A 155 1.10 -8.85 6.67
CA LYS A 155 2.13 -7.96 7.22
C LYS A 155 2.80 -7.07 6.15
N ASP A 156 3.32 -7.68 5.09
CA ASP A 156 4.11 -6.99 4.06
C ASP A 156 3.34 -6.79 2.75
N SER A 157 2.15 -7.39 2.63
CA SER A 157 1.34 -7.41 1.39
C SER A 157 0.15 -6.44 1.40
N TYR A 158 -0.15 -5.87 2.57
CA TYR A 158 -1.19 -4.87 2.75
C TYR A 158 -0.69 -3.47 2.43
N ARG A 159 -1.55 -2.71 1.74
CA ARG A 159 -1.44 -1.26 1.58
C ARG A 159 -2.85 -0.67 1.66
N PRO A 160 -2.99 0.61 2.04
CA PRO A 160 -4.28 1.28 1.97
C PRO A 160 -4.88 1.27 0.56
N ASN A 161 -6.21 1.28 0.50
CA ASN A 161 -7.05 1.31 -0.69
C ASN A 161 -6.82 0.14 -1.67
N LEU A 162 -6.53 -1.05 -1.17
CA LEU A 162 -6.56 -2.26 -2.01
C LEU A 162 -7.99 -2.46 -2.54
N LYS A 163 -8.12 -2.66 -3.85
CA LYS A 163 -9.40 -3.09 -4.43
C LYS A 163 -9.75 -4.49 -3.91
N PRO A 164 -11.04 -4.89 -3.90
CA PRO A 164 -11.44 -6.19 -3.36
C PRO A 164 -10.68 -7.39 -3.94
N TYR A 165 -10.42 -7.38 -5.25
CA TYR A 165 -9.63 -8.45 -5.90
C TYR A 165 -8.16 -8.43 -5.46
N GLU A 166 -7.57 -7.26 -5.20
CA GLU A 166 -6.18 -7.15 -4.76
C GLU A 166 -6.01 -7.62 -3.32
N LEU A 167 -7.02 -7.38 -2.47
CA LEU A 167 -7.07 -7.91 -1.10
C LEU A 167 -7.24 -9.44 -1.13
N TYR A 168 -8.09 -9.96 -2.00
CA TYR A 168 -8.22 -11.41 -2.20
C TYR A 168 -6.90 -12.03 -2.68
N GLU A 169 -6.25 -11.47 -3.70
CA GLU A 169 -4.92 -11.92 -4.17
C GLU A 169 -3.87 -11.88 -3.05
N ALA A 170 -3.88 -10.84 -2.20
CA ALA A 170 -2.97 -10.75 -1.06
C ALA A 170 -3.25 -11.80 0.02
N THR A 171 -4.51 -12.19 0.17
CA THR A 171 -4.99 -13.09 1.22
C THR A 171 -4.88 -14.54 0.81
N ARG A 172 -5.02 -14.86 -0.48
CA ARG A 172 -5.21 -16.25 -0.90
C ARG A 172 -3.95 -17.10 -0.87
N GLY A 173 -2.77 -16.50 -1.00
CA GLY A 173 -1.56 -17.23 -1.37
C GLY A 173 -0.38 -17.09 -0.41
N TYR A 174 0.55 -18.05 -0.54
CA TYR A 174 1.87 -18.08 0.08
C TYR A 174 1.89 -18.44 1.59
N TRP A 175 0.94 -19.24 2.04
CA TRP A 175 0.76 -19.59 3.45
C TRP A 175 1.34 -20.95 3.82
N LYS A 176 1.94 -21.06 5.02
CA LYS A 176 2.38 -22.37 5.53
C LYS A 176 1.20 -23.05 6.23
N ILE A 177 0.46 -23.89 5.50
CA ILE A 177 -0.70 -24.63 6.02
C ILE A 177 -0.38 -26.11 6.14
N GLY A 178 -0.63 -26.70 7.32
CA GLY A 178 -0.37 -28.12 7.57
C GLY A 178 -1.27 -29.04 6.74
N LYS A 179 -0.76 -30.22 6.34
CA LYS A 179 -1.43 -31.18 5.43
C LYS A 179 -2.88 -31.48 5.83
N TYR A 180 -3.12 -31.77 7.11
CA TYR A 180 -4.47 -32.08 7.62
C TYR A 180 -5.44 -30.91 7.45
N LYS A 181 -4.99 -29.68 7.75
CA LYS A 181 -5.82 -28.48 7.59
C LYS A 181 -6.08 -28.15 6.13
N ALA A 182 -5.08 -28.34 5.28
CA ALA A 182 -5.20 -28.15 3.84
C ALA A 182 -6.13 -29.19 3.19
N ALA A 183 -6.26 -30.37 3.78
CA ALA A 183 -7.18 -31.42 3.33
C ALA A 183 -8.66 -31.11 3.63
N MET A 184 -8.97 -29.95 4.25
CA MET A 184 -10.33 -29.50 4.51
C MET A 184 -11.17 -30.50 5.33
N ASP A 185 -10.57 -31.08 6.38
CA ASP A 185 -11.27 -31.91 7.38
C ASP A 185 -12.46 -31.19 8.05
N LYS A 186 -12.47 -29.86 8.00
CA LYS A 186 -13.61 -29.00 8.36
C LYS A 186 -13.78 -27.87 7.34
N PRO A 187 -15.01 -27.36 7.13
CA PRO A 187 -15.23 -26.13 6.38
C PRO A 187 -14.36 -25.00 6.95
N THR A 188 -13.64 -24.28 6.09
CA THR A 188 -12.67 -23.27 6.52
C THR A 188 -13.08 -21.89 6.04
N ILE A 189 -13.06 -20.92 6.95
CA ILE A 189 -13.16 -19.49 6.64
C ILE A 189 -11.76 -18.88 6.81
N ALA A 190 -11.17 -18.39 5.74
CA ALA A 190 -9.92 -17.65 5.75
C ALA A 190 -10.19 -16.16 6.01
N ILE A 191 -9.48 -15.58 6.97
CA ILE A 191 -9.66 -14.18 7.39
C ILE A 191 -8.41 -13.39 7.06
N ALA A 192 -8.58 -12.32 6.29
CA ALA A 192 -7.54 -11.33 6.04
C ALA A 192 -7.40 -10.42 7.27
N CYS A 193 -6.21 -10.39 7.87
CA CYS A 193 -5.92 -9.54 9.03
C CYS A 193 -4.74 -8.61 8.78
N VAL A 194 -4.77 -7.42 9.40
CA VAL A 194 -3.62 -6.52 9.53
C VAL A 194 -3.54 -6.07 10.97
N GLY A 195 -2.47 -6.45 11.66
CA GLY A 195 -2.42 -6.35 13.12
C GLY A 195 -3.63 -7.08 13.73
N ASP A 196 -4.28 -6.45 14.69
CA ASP A 196 -5.47 -6.98 15.35
C ASP A 196 -6.76 -6.83 14.52
N ALA A 197 -6.74 -6.12 13.39
CA ALA A 197 -7.95 -5.81 12.64
C ALA A 197 -8.32 -6.91 11.62
N ILE A 198 -9.61 -7.22 11.51
CA ILE A 198 -10.19 -8.10 10.48
C ILE A 198 -10.62 -7.27 9.28
N LEU A 199 -10.00 -7.49 8.13
CA LEU A 199 -10.33 -6.78 6.89
C LEU A 199 -11.51 -7.44 6.17
N GLU A 200 -11.40 -8.75 5.92
CA GLU A 200 -12.33 -9.51 5.08
C GLU A 200 -12.29 -11.00 5.42
N ALA A 201 -13.35 -11.71 5.09
CA ALA A 201 -13.51 -13.15 5.31
C ALA A 201 -13.91 -13.88 4.03
N TYR A 202 -13.22 -14.97 3.74
CA TYR A 202 -13.41 -15.79 2.55
C TYR A 202 -13.73 -17.23 2.95
N ARG A 203 -14.80 -17.78 2.36
CA ARG A 203 -15.07 -19.22 2.42
C ARG A 203 -14.09 -19.94 1.51
N VAL A 204 -13.26 -20.80 2.09
CA VAL A 204 -12.30 -21.62 1.34
C VAL A 204 -13.06 -22.75 0.65
N VAL A 205 -12.89 -22.85 -0.68
CA VAL A 205 -13.39 -23.97 -1.47
C VAL A 205 -12.37 -25.11 -1.44
N MET A 206 -11.08 -24.79 -1.64
CA MET A 206 -9.99 -25.74 -1.52
C MET A 206 -8.65 -25.05 -1.29
N TRP A 207 -7.70 -25.80 -0.74
CA TRP A 207 -6.28 -25.43 -0.71
C TRP A 207 -5.52 -26.15 -1.81
N LEU A 208 -4.66 -25.40 -2.51
CA LEU A 208 -3.78 -25.87 -3.56
C LEU A 208 -2.31 -25.64 -3.14
N PRO A 209 -1.35 -26.38 -3.70
CA PRO A 209 0.05 -25.94 -3.71
C PRO A 209 0.14 -24.49 -4.25
N PHE A 210 1.03 -23.69 -3.69
CA PHE A 210 1.21 -22.32 -4.17
C PHE A 210 1.82 -22.27 -5.57
N GLY A 211 1.27 -21.44 -6.45
CA GLY A 211 1.72 -21.24 -7.82
C GLY A 211 1.06 -22.19 -8.83
N GLU A 212 -0.12 -22.71 -8.48
CA GLU A 212 -1.01 -23.50 -9.35
C GLU A 212 -2.14 -22.64 -9.93
N VAL A 213 -2.40 -21.47 -9.33
CA VAL A 213 -3.41 -20.51 -9.80
C VAL A 213 -2.75 -19.25 -10.33
N PHE A 214 -3.23 -18.76 -11.48
CA PHE A 214 -2.81 -17.47 -12.04
C PHE A 214 -2.85 -16.36 -10.98
N SER A 215 -1.82 -15.53 -10.92
CA SER A 215 -1.78 -14.36 -10.04
C SER A 215 -1.29 -13.14 -10.79
N SER A 216 -1.91 -12.00 -10.50
CA SER A 216 -1.38 -10.69 -10.93
C SER A 216 -0.26 -10.18 -10.03
N ARG A 217 -0.02 -10.82 -8.88
CA ARG A 217 1.02 -10.44 -7.91
C ARG A 217 2.36 -11.15 -8.10
N TYR A 218 2.35 -12.31 -8.75
CA TYR A 218 3.53 -13.15 -8.92
C TYR A 218 3.65 -13.50 -10.39
N ASP A 219 4.67 -12.95 -11.05
CA ASP A 219 5.04 -13.36 -12.40
C ASP A 219 5.82 -14.69 -12.39
N ASP A 220 6.03 -15.28 -13.57
CA ASP A 220 6.71 -16.56 -13.71
C ASP A 220 8.12 -16.54 -13.12
N ALA A 221 8.86 -15.43 -13.25
CA ALA A 221 10.20 -15.30 -12.70
C ALA A 221 10.21 -15.32 -11.16
N ILE A 222 9.24 -14.65 -10.51
CA ILE A 222 9.05 -14.67 -9.06
C ILE A 222 8.63 -16.05 -8.61
N LEU A 223 7.69 -16.69 -9.33
CA LEU A 223 7.23 -18.04 -9.02
C LEU A 223 8.36 -19.05 -9.15
N GLU A 224 9.18 -18.98 -10.21
CA GLU A 224 10.37 -19.82 -10.39
C GLU A 224 11.41 -19.59 -9.31
N LYS A 225 11.66 -18.34 -8.90
CA LYS A 225 12.59 -18.05 -7.80
C LYS A 225 12.09 -18.60 -6.46
N ILE A 226 10.79 -18.51 -6.21
CA ILE A 226 10.14 -19.09 -5.04
C ILE A 226 10.20 -20.62 -5.09
N LYS A 227 9.84 -21.23 -6.22
CA LYS A 227 9.84 -22.68 -6.45
C LYS A 227 11.26 -23.24 -6.41
N GLY A 228 12.25 -22.57 -6.99
CA GLY A 228 13.67 -22.98 -6.97
C GLY A 228 14.27 -22.96 -5.57
N LYS A 229 13.95 -21.92 -4.76
CA LYS A 229 14.26 -21.94 -3.32
C LYS A 229 13.54 -23.08 -2.59
N ALA A 230 12.36 -23.45 -3.06
CA ALA A 230 11.57 -24.51 -2.48
C ALA A 230 12.09 -25.92 -2.83
N VAL A 231 12.56 -26.14 -4.05
CA VAL A 231 13.15 -27.41 -4.51
C VAL A 231 14.42 -27.76 -3.72
N LEU A 232 15.16 -26.77 -3.22
CA LEU A 232 16.35 -26.95 -2.39
C LEU A 232 16.06 -27.41 -0.94
N SER A 233 14.80 -27.49 -0.52
CA SER A 233 14.43 -28.13 0.75
C SER A 233 13.08 -28.83 0.63
N GLU A 234 13.00 -30.14 0.89
CA GLU A 234 11.70 -30.88 0.93
C GLU A 234 10.64 -30.20 1.84
N LYS A 235 11.08 -29.38 2.79
CA LYS A 235 10.23 -28.54 3.67
C LYS A 235 9.46 -27.41 2.97
N ALA A 236 9.84 -27.02 1.76
CA ALA A 236 9.24 -25.89 1.07
C ALA A 236 8.12 -26.28 0.06
N LEU A 237 7.83 -27.58 -0.06
CA LEU A 237 6.59 -28.14 -0.65
C LEU A 237 5.28 -27.77 0.12
N ILE A 238 5.36 -26.92 1.15
CA ILE A 238 4.30 -26.73 2.16
C ILE A 238 3.74 -25.30 2.16
N LYS A 239 3.94 -24.54 1.07
CA LYS A 239 3.18 -23.30 0.87
C LYS A 239 1.90 -23.61 0.10
N LYS A 240 0.80 -23.12 0.63
CA LYS A 240 -0.54 -23.30 0.10
C LYS A 240 -1.11 -21.97 -0.35
N GLU A 241 -1.95 -22.04 -1.35
CA GLU A 241 -2.91 -21.01 -1.71
C GLU A 241 -4.31 -21.58 -1.64
N PHE A 242 -5.32 -20.74 -1.48
CA PHE A 242 -6.71 -21.18 -1.57
C PHE A 242 -7.42 -20.59 -2.78
N VAL A 243 -8.39 -21.35 -3.27
CA VAL A 243 -9.49 -20.81 -4.09
C VAL A 243 -10.69 -20.67 -3.16
N GLY A 244 -11.33 -19.51 -3.17
CA GLY A 244 -12.40 -19.20 -2.24
C GLY A 244 -13.36 -18.15 -2.79
N GLN A 245 -14.42 -17.93 -2.03
CA GLN A 245 -15.42 -16.90 -2.29
C GLN A 245 -15.52 -15.98 -1.09
N LEU A 246 -16.00 -14.75 -1.27
CA LEU A 246 -16.39 -13.91 -0.13
C LEU A 246 -17.38 -14.68 0.74
N ALA A 247 -17.11 -14.78 2.03
CA ALA A 247 -18.07 -15.35 2.96
C ALA A 247 -19.30 -14.42 3.05
N LYS A 248 -20.45 -14.93 3.47
CA LYS A 248 -21.62 -14.11 3.81
C LYS A 248 -21.47 -13.56 5.23
N ASN A 249 -22.30 -12.57 5.59
CA ASN A 249 -22.32 -12.09 6.97
C ASN A 249 -22.81 -13.17 7.97
N SER A 250 -23.72 -14.04 7.52
CA SER A 250 -24.17 -15.20 8.29
C SER A 250 -23.08 -16.25 8.52
N GLU A 251 -22.08 -16.34 7.63
CA GLU A 251 -20.97 -17.27 7.76
C GLU A 251 -19.83 -16.71 8.64
N PHE A 252 -19.66 -15.38 8.63
CA PHE A 252 -18.71 -14.69 9.48
C PHE A 252 -19.15 -13.23 9.74
N PRO A 253 -19.68 -12.90 10.93
CA PRO A 253 -20.25 -11.59 11.22
C PRO A 253 -19.23 -10.55 11.70
N TYR A 254 -17.98 -10.96 12.00
CA TYR A 254 -16.97 -10.10 12.61
C TYR A 254 -16.10 -9.34 11.59
N ARG A 255 -16.60 -9.11 10.37
CA ARG A 255 -15.89 -8.25 9.41
C ARG A 255 -15.70 -6.86 10.00
N ARG A 256 -14.51 -6.28 9.86
CA ARG A 256 -14.16 -4.96 10.40
C ARG A 256 -14.16 -4.87 11.92
N TYR A 257 -14.19 -6.00 12.62
CA TYR A 257 -13.91 -6.05 14.05
C TYR A 257 -12.41 -6.10 14.27
N ARG A 258 -12.01 -5.68 15.46
CA ARG A 258 -10.65 -5.83 15.97
C ARG A 258 -10.62 -6.99 16.97
N ILE A 259 -9.59 -7.82 16.89
CA ILE A 259 -9.47 -9.02 17.72
C ILE A 259 -8.77 -8.65 19.02
N LYS A 260 -9.38 -9.03 20.13
CA LYS A 260 -8.76 -9.01 21.44
C LYS A 260 -8.42 -10.42 21.90
N LYS A 261 -7.42 -10.53 22.76
CA LYS A 261 -7.10 -11.75 23.49
C LYS A 261 -6.76 -11.35 24.92
N ASP A 262 -7.48 -11.92 25.88
CA ASP A 262 -7.33 -11.62 27.30
C ASP A 262 -7.50 -10.11 27.60
N GLY A 263 -8.43 -9.46 26.89
CA GLY A 263 -8.73 -8.02 27.01
C GLY A 263 -7.76 -7.08 26.29
N GLU A 264 -6.61 -7.56 25.84
CA GLU A 264 -5.64 -6.78 25.04
C GLU A 264 -5.84 -6.97 23.53
N LEU A 265 -5.42 -6.00 22.72
CA LEU A 265 -5.38 -6.17 21.26
C LEU A 265 -4.48 -7.34 20.87
N LEU A 266 -4.94 -8.15 19.91
CA LEU A 266 -4.21 -9.32 19.44
C LEU A 266 -2.83 -8.94 18.89
N LYS A 267 -1.78 -9.43 19.55
CA LYS A 267 -0.41 -9.36 19.05
C LYS A 267 -0.08 -10.63 18.27
N TRP A 268 0.50 -10.44 17.08
CA TRP A 268 0.91 -11.56 16.23
C TRP A 268 2.30 -12.08 16.62
N PRO A 269 2.50 -13.40 16.73
CA PRO A 269 3.83 -14.00 16.77
C PRO A 269 4.50 -13.90 15.39
N GLU A 270 5.74 -14.39 15.26
CA GLU A 270 6.44 -14.42 13.96
C GLU A 270 5.66 -15.18 12.88
N ASN A 271 4.88 -16.19 13.26
CA ASN A 271 4.03 -16.93 12.33
C ASN A 271 2.79 -16.11 11.93
N PRO A 272 2.60 -15.76 10.64
CA PRO A 272 1.48 -14.96 10.18
C PRO A 272 0.19 -15.76 9.98
N VAL A 273 0.14 -17.03 10.41
CA VAL A 273 -1.04 -17.89 10.31
C VAL A 273 -1.47 -18.37 11.69
N LYS A 274 -2.75 -18.21 12.02
CA LYS A 274 -3.38 -18.85 13.20
C LYS A 274 -4.65 -19.59 12.79
N HIS A 275 -4.95 -20.67 13.50
CA HIS A 275 -6.19 -21.42 13.34
C HIS A 275 -6.98 -21.37 14.64
N ILE A 276 -8.29 -21.21 14.53
CA ILE A 276 -9.25 -21.21 15.61
C ILE A 276 -10.28 -22.31 15.29
N GLU A 277 -10.45 -23.23 16.23
CA GLU A 277 -11.30 -24.42 16.16
C GLU A 277 -11.87 -24.78 17.54
#